data_AF-A0A9P4Y563-F1
#
_entry.id   AF-A0A9P4Y563-F1
#
_cell.length_a   1.000
_cell.length_b   1.000
_cell.length_c   1.000
_cell.angle_alpha   90.00
_cell.angle_beta   90.00
_cell.angle_gamma   90.00
#
_symmetry.space_group_name_H-M   'P 1'
#
loop_
_entity.id
_entity.type
_entity.pdbx_description
1 polymer ?
#
loop_
_entity_poly.entity_id
_entity_poly.type
_entity_poly.pdbx_seq_one_letter_code
_entity_poly.pdbx_strand_id
1 'polypeptide(L)'
;FRVTNSGENTSRRHTSVRSIDLPSKEDALALFRDYLENSDFHVANILHPPTVQAMVVDVYTQLRRGQKVDLGAAAFVLSFCAASAYFWDLDFPAQFNFSSEDSAAAQSHAWKSAAWDLLDQAQRSASNTLHLIQARMILGDLFYNIEGVTSRFRYLHSCARAAAHEMRLHLVDFPGSGPGDSPLLREMKRRVWWYLAATDWYVCPLLSSSCIILSFPFLRISREILLKHIMVSNITD
;
A
#
# COMPACT_ATOMS: atom_id res chain seq x y z
N PHE A 1 -7.01 5.34 18.20
CA PHE A 1 -7.71 4.49 17.23
C PHE A 1 -9.01 4.01 17.84
N ARG A 2 -10.07 3.95 17.06
CA ARG A 2 -11.35 3.31 17.40
C ARG A 2 -11.58 2.20 16.38
N VAL A 3 -12.03 1.03 16.82
CA VAL A 3 -12.39 -0.09 15.94
C VAL A 3 -13.90 -0.08 15.79
N THR A 4 -14.42 -0.09 14.56
CA THR A 4 -15.86 -0.17 14.29
C THR A 4 -16.37 -1.58 14.48
N ASN A 5 -17.67 -1.73 14.76
CA ASN A 5 -18.30 -3.05 14.72
C ASN A 5 -18.42 -3.53 13.28
N SER A 6 -18.57 -4.85 13.08
CA SER A 6 -18.71 -5.40 11.73
C SER A 6 -19.94 -4.82 11.02
N GLY A 7 -19.74 -4.34 9.80
CA GLY A 7 -20.78 -3.69 8.98
C GLY A 7 -21.18 -2.27 9.43
N GLU A 8 -20.50 -1.68 10.43
CA GLU A 8 -20.78 -0.31 10.88
C GLU A 8 -20.01 0.71 10.02
N ASN A 9 -20.74 1.59 9.32
CA ASN A 9 -20.17 2.72 8.60
C ASN A 9 -19.76 3.85 9.54
N THR A 10 -18.62 4.51 9.25
CA THR A 10 -18.15 5.64 10.05
C THR A 10 -19.04 6.86 9.84
N SER A 11 -20.01 7.09 10.72
CA SER A 11 -20.76 8.35 10.76
C SER A 11 -20.00 9.40 11.57
N ARG A 12 -19.85 10.60 10.99
CA ARG A 12 -19.03 11.71 11.49
C ARG A 12 -19.59 12.26 12.81
N ARG A 13 -19.18 11.71 13.96
CA ARG A 13 -19.44 12.32 15.28
C ARG A 13 -18.25 13.20 15.71
N HIS A 14 -18.52 14.49 15.81
CA HIS A 14 -17.60 15.49 16.38
C HIS A 14 -17.48 15.31 17.90
N THR A 15 -16.33 14.82 18.36
CA THR A 15 -15.81 15.07 19.72
C THR A 15 -14.32 15.39 19.60
N SER A 16 -13.82 16.32 20.40
CA SER A 16 -12.60 17.13 20.21
C SER A 16 -11.24 16.40 20.29
N VAL A 17 -11.20 15.10 19.99
CA VAL A 17 -9.97 14.31 19.81
C VAL A 17 -10.08 13.68 18.42
N ARG A 18 -9.09 13.89 17.55
CA ARG A 18 -9.07 13.24 16.22
C ARG A 18 -9.00 11.71 16.41
N SER A 19 -10.15 11.04 16.39
CA SER A 19 -10.23 9.58 16.42
C SER A 19 -10.12 9.06 15.00
N ILE A 20 -9.17 8.15 14.79
CA ILE A 20 -9.06 7.37 13.55
C ILE A 20 -9.90 6.11 13.73
N ASP A 21 -10.91 5.95 12.90
CA ASP A 21 -11.79 4.78 12.86
C ASP A 21 -11.22 3.73 11.90
N LEU A 22 -10.95 2.54 12.43
CA LEU A 22 -10.53 1.35 11.70
C LEU A 22 -11.73 0.40 11.54
N PRO A 23 -11.84 -0.33 10.42
CA PRO A 23 -12.84 -1.40 10.28
C PRO A 23 -12.70 -2.46 11.37
N SER A 24 -13.66 -3.38 11.49
CA SER A 24 -13.45 -4.57 12.32
C SER A 24 -12.31 -5.43 11.75
N LYS A 25 -11.71 -6.30 12.56
CA LYS A 25 -10.63 -7.18 12.09
C LYS A 25 -11.12 -8.10 10.96
N GLU A 26 -12.34 -8.61 11.11
CA GLU A 26 -13.02 -9.48 10.15
C GLU A 26 -13.24 -8.74 8.82
N ASP A 27 -13.78 -7.52 8.87
CA ASP A 27 -14.01 -6.70 7.68
C ASP A 27 -12.69 -6.29 7.02
N ALA A 28 -11.66 -5.94 7.80
CA ALA A 28 -10.35 -5.60 7.27
C ALA A 28 -9.72 -6.77 6.50
N LEU A 29 -9.88 -8.00 6.99
CA LEU A 29 -9.41 -9.19 6.30
C LEU A 29 -10.24 -9.52 5.06
N ALA A 30 -11.55 -9.27 5.08
CA ALA A 30 -12.42 -9.43 3.92
C ALA A 30 -12.08 -8.41 2.82
N LEU A 31 -12.00 -7.13 3.17
CA LEU A 31 -11.59 -6.04 2.29
C LEU A 31 -10.18 -6.27 1.73
N PHE A 32 -9.26 -6.85 2.50
CA PHE A 32 -7.94 -7.20 1.97
C PHE A 32 -8.01 -8.29 0.90
N ARG A 33 -8.91 -9.26 1.01
CA ARG A 33 -9.09 -10.28 -0.04
C ARG A 33 -9.77 -9.67 -1.27
N ASP A 34 -10.78 -8.83 -1.07
CA ASP A 34 -11.40 -8.05 -2.15
C ASP A 34 -10.37 -7.16 -2.86
N TYR A 35 -9.43 -6.58 -2.12
CA TYR A 35 -8.33 -5.80 -2.69
C TYR A 35 -7.49 -6.64 -3.65
N LEU A 36 -7.11 -7.85 -3.24
CA LEU A 36 -6.26 -8.74 -4.05
C LEU A 36 -6.97 -9.27 -5.29
N GLU A 37 -8.29 -9.46 -5.21
CA GLU A 37 -9.12 -9.99 -6.29
C GLU A 37 -9.50 -8.90 -7.31
N ASN A 38 -9.76 -7.67 -6.86
CA ASN A 38 -10.35 -6.62 -7.68
C ASN A 38 -9.40 -5.48 -8.06
N SER A 39 -8.21 -5.37 -7.46
CA SER A 39 -7.26 -4.29 -7.79
C SER A 39 -6.39 -4.63 -8.99
N ASP A 40 -5.92 -3.58 -9.67
CA ASP A 40 -4.95 -3.71 -10.75
C ASP A 40 -3.76 -4.60 -10.34
N PHE A 41 -3.51 -5.61 -11.17
CA PHE A 41 -2.55 -6.70 -10.96
C PHE A 41 -1.15 -6.21 -10.52
N HIS A 42 -0.78 -4.98 -10.85
CA HIS A 42 0.55 -4.43 -10.61
C HIS A 42 0.84 -4.13 -9.13
N VAL A 43 -0.13 -3.61 -8.36
CA VAL A 43 0.09 -3.26 -6.94
C VAL A 43 -0.21 -4.45 -6.02
N ALA A 44 -1.14 -5.33 -6.38
CA ALA A 44 -1.38 -6.54 -5.58
C ALA A 44 -0.12 -7.43 -5.50
N ASN A 45 0.70 -7.47 -6.56
CA ASN A 45 1.90 -8.31 -6.63
C ASN A 45 3.04 -7.90 -5.69
N ILE A 46 3.06 -6.66 -5.18
CA ILE A 46 4.08 -6.22 -4.20
C ILE A 46 3.81 -6.77 -2.79
N LEU A 47 2.66 -7.42 -2.60
CA LEU A 47 2.23 -7.94 -1.31
C LEU A 47 2.44 -9.44 -1.23
N HIS A 48 2.76 -9.92 -0.02
CA HIS A 48 2.70 -11.34 0.31
C HIS A 48 1.46 -11.57 1.19
N PRO A 49 0.37 -12.18 0.66
CA PRO A 49 -0.92 -12.21 1.34
C PRO A 49 -0.88 -12.78 2.77
N PRO A 50 -0.19 -13.91 3.05
CA PRO A 50 -0.11 -14.44 4.42
C PRO A 50 0.58 -13.48 5.39
N THR A 51 1.62 -12.78 4.95
CA THR A 51 2.33 -11.80 5.79
C THR A 51 1.44 -10.61 6.10
N VAL A 52 0.68 -10.12 5.12
CA VAL A 52 -0.22 -8.99 5.33
C VAL A 52 -1.36 -9.38 6.27
N GLN A 53 -1.96 -10.56 6.11
CA GLN A 53 -3.00 -11.06 7.02
C GLN A 53 -2.49 -11.20 8.46
N ALA A 54 -1.28 -11.74 8.64
CA ALA A 54 -0.65 -11.83 9.96
C ALA A 54 -0.42 -10.43 10.58
N MET A 55 0.04 -9.47 9.78
CA MET A 55 0.21 -8.08 10.20
C MET A 55 -1.12 -7.44 10.62
N VAL A 56 -2.20 -7.65 9.85
CA VAL A 56 -3.55 -7.19 10.21
C VAL A 56 -3.93 -7.74 11.60
N VAL A 57 -3.82 -9.05 11.79
CA VAL A 57 -4.14 -9.70 13.08
C VAL A 57 -3.31 -9.13 14.23
N ASP A 58 -2.03 -8.85 14.00
CA ASP A 58 -1.14 -8.24 15.00
C ASP A 58 -1.58 -6.81 15.36
N VAL A 59 -1.86 -5.96 14.37
CA VAL A 59 -2.39 -4.60 14.57
C VAL A 59 -3.63 -4.63 15.46
N TYR A 60 -4.63 -5.45 15.13
CA TYR A 60 -5.85 -5.57 15.93
C TYR A 60 -5.61 -6.19 17.31
N THR A 61 -4.58 -7.02 17.47
CA THR A 61 -4.20 -7.58 18.78
C THR A 61 -3.55 -6.54 19.67
N GLN A 62 -2.66 -5.71 19.13
CA GLN A 62 -2.06 -4.58 19.84
C GLN A 62 -3.12 -3.56 20.26
N LEU A 63 -4.07 -3.24 19.37
CA LEU A 63 -5.20 -2.35 19.69
C LEU A 63 -6.04 -2.87 20.86
N ARG A 64 -6.41 -4.17 20.85
CA ARG A 64 -7.17 -4.79 21.94
C ARG A 64 -6.41 -4.77 23.28
N ARG A 65 -5.08 -4.82 23.24
CA ARG A 65 -4.21 -4.75 24.43
C ARG A 65 -3.91 -3.32 24.87
N GLY A 66 -4.40 -2.30 24.18
CA GLY A 66 -4.08 -0.90 24.46
C GLY A 66 -2.63 -0.53 24.16
N GLN A 67 -1.95 -1.29 23.31
CA GLN A 67 -0.55 -1.05 22.95
C GLN A 67 -0.45 0.00 21.83
N LYS A 68 0.73 0.64 21.73
CA LYS A 68 1.03 1.57 20.65
C LYS A 68 1.20 0.79 19.35
N VAL A 69 0.38 1.12 18.36
CA VAL A 69 0.41 0.54 17.01
C VAL A 69 1.38 1.32 16.11
N ASP A 70 2.08 0.61 15.22
CA ASP A 70 2.86 1.24 14.15
C ASP A 70 1.96 2.04 13.21
N LEU A 71 2.27 3.32 13.02
CA LEU A 71 1.49 4.21 12.15
C LEU A 71 1.52 3.73 10.69
N GLY A 72 2.65 3.15 10.25
CA GLY A 72 2.78 2.59 8.90
C GLY A 72 1.86 1.39 8.67
N ALA A 73 1.83 0.45 9.62
CA ALA A 73 0.92 -0.69 9.60
C ALA A 73 -0.56 -0.27 9.62
N ALA A 74 -0.94 0.69 10.49
CA ALA A 74 -2.30 1.22 10.53
C ALA A 74 -2.70 1.96 9.24
N ALA A 75 -1.78 2.77 8.68
CA ALA A 75 -1.98 3.43 7.39
C ALA A 75 -2.16 2.40 6.27
N PHE A 76 -1.35 1.34 6.28
CA PHE A 76 -1.42 0.27 5.29
C PHE A 76 -2.78 -0.44 5.30
N VAL A 77 -3.32 -0.74 6.49
CA VAL A 77 -4.68 -1.29 6.64
C VAL A 77 -5.72 -0.36 6.00
N LEU A 78 -5.67 0.92 6.33
CA LEU A 78 -6.62 1.88 5.79
C LEU A 78 -6.46 2.09 4.28
N SER A 79 -5.24 2.00 3.74
CA SER A 79 -4.98 2.16 2.30
C SER A 79 -5.64 1.08 1.46
N PHE A 80 -5.47 -0.21 1.80
CA PHE A 80 -6.13 -1.27 1.03
C PHE A 80 -7.64 -1.27 1.27
N CYS A 81 -8.13 -0.97 2.49
CA CYS A 81 -9.56 -0.85 2.75
C CYS A 81 -10.18 0.27 1.91
N ALA A 82 -9.50 1.42 1.80
CA ALA A 82 -9.95 2.54 0.96
C ALA A 82 -9.98 2.17 -0.52
N ALA A 83 -8.98 1.43 -1.00
CA ALA A 83 -8.92 0.96 -2.37
C ALA A 83 -10.05 -0.05 -2.66
N SER A 84 -10.24 -1.06 -1.81
CA SER A 84 -11.35 -2.02 -1.96
C SER A 84 -12.70 -1.35 -1.96
N ALA A 85 -12.93 -0.37 -1.08
CA ALA A 85 -14.18 0.39 -1.06
C ALA A 85 -14.38 1.28 -2.29
N TYR A 86 -13.29 1.73 -2.93
CA TYR A 86 -13.36 2.55 -4.13
C TYR A 86 -13.71 1.72 -5.37
N PHE A 87 -13.11 0.54 -5.49
CA PHE A 87 -13.37 -0.40 -6.59
C PHE A 87 -14.56 -1.33 -6.34
N TRP A 88 -15.25 -1.17 -5.21
CA TRP A 88 -16.43 -1.96 -4.91
C TRP A 88 -17.57 -1.59 -5.84
N ASP A 89 -18.25 -2.61 -6.36
CA ASP A 89 -19.36 -2.50 -7.29
C ASP A 89 -20.44 -3.50 -6.86
N LEU A 90 -21.70 -3.06 -6.87
CA LEU A 90 -22.86 -3.84 -6.44
C LEU A 90 -23.08 -5.08 -7.31
N ASP A 91 -22.68 -5.03 -8.58
CA ASP A 91 -22.91 -6.09 -9.56
C ASP A 91 -21.90 -7.25 -9.44
N PHE A 92 -20.85 -7.10 -8.64
CA PHE A 92 -19.78 -8.08 -8.50
C PHE A 92 -19.75 -8.71 -7.09
N PRO A 93 -19.53 -10.04 -6.98
CA PRO A 93 -19.38 -10.69 -5.69
C PRO A 93 -18.17 -10.15 -4.93
N ALA A 94 -18.39 -9.61 -3.73
CA ALA A 94 -17.35 -9.22 -2.79
C ALA A 94 -17.52 -9.94 -1.46
N GLN A 95 -16.42 -10.14 -0.75
CA GLN A 95 -16.40 -10.75 0.57
C GLN A 95 -16.88 -9.77 1.64
N PHE A 96 -16.68 -8.47 1.42
CA PHE A 96 -17.30 -7.40 2.17
C PHE A 96 -18.25 -6.62 1.27
N ASN A 97 -19.52 -6.53 1.67
CA ASN A 97 -20.54 -5.78 0.95
C ASN A 97 -20.92 -4.51 1.69
N PHE A 98 -20.82 -3.39 1.00
CA PHE A 98 -21.35 -2.11 1.47
C PHE A 98 -22.86 -2.05 1.23
N SER A 99 -23.56 -1.24 2.02
CA SER A 99 -25.02 -1.09 1.89
C SER A 99 -25.44 -0.38 0.60
N SER A 100 -24.57 0.45 0.03
CA SER A 100 -24.78 1.19 -1.22
C SER A 100 -23.45 1.69 -1.77
N GLU A 101 -23.42 2.09 -3.06
CA GLU A 101 -22.26 2.75 -3.68
C GLU A 101 -21.88 4.05 -2.96
N ASP A 102 -22.87 4.86 -2.57
CA ASP A 102 -22.64 6.08 -1.77
C ASP A 102 -21.95 5.78 -0.44
N SER A 103 -22.33 4.66 0.20
CA SER A 103 -21.72 4.20 1.44
C SER A 103 -20.27 3.77 1.22
N ALA A 104 -20.00 3.02 0.15
CA ALA A 104 -18.66 2.58 -0.21
C ALA A 104 -17.75 3.78 -0.52
N ALA A 105 -18.24 4.73 -1.31
CA ALA A 105 -17.52 5.97 -1.65
C ALA A 105 -17.22 6.83 -0.42
N ALA A 106 -18.20 7.00 0.49
CA ALA A 106 -18.01 7.73 1.73
C ALA A 106 -16.95 7.06 2.64
N GLN A 107 -16.99 5.73 2.74
CA GLN A 107 -16.04 4.97 3.56
C GLN A 107 -14.63 4.96 2.95
N SER A 108 -14.52 4.81 1.63
CA SER A 108 -13.27 4.96 0.89
C SER A 108 -12.65 6.33 1.16
N HIS A 109 -13.43 7.41 1.06
CA HIS A 109 -12.96 8.76 1.34
C HIS A 109 -12.46 8.90 2.79
N ALA A 110 -13.23 8.41 3.77
CA ALA A 110 -12.86 8.47 5.18
C ALA A 110 -11.53 7.75 5.47
N TRP A 111 -11.39 6.51 4.98
CA TRP A 111 -10.16 5.73 5.16
C TRP A 111 -8.97 6.30 4.40
N LYS A 112 -9.17 6.81 3.17
CA LYS A 112 -8.14 7.50 2.39
C LYS A 112 -7.59 8.71 3.13
N SER A 113 -8.47 9.56 3.68
CA SER A 113 -8.07 10.73 4.48
C SER A 113 -7.31 10.32 5.75
N ALA A 114 -7.80 9.31 6.47
CA ALA A 114 -7.14 8.81 7.67
C ALA A 114 -5.76 8.18 7.38
N ALA A 115 -5.64 7.42 6.29
CA ALA A 115 -4.36 6.85 5.84
C ALA A 115 -3.35 7.96 5.52
N TRP A 116 -3.77 8.98 4.77
CA TRP A 116 -2.93 10.14 4.46
C TRP A 116 -2.41 10.83 5.73
N ASP A 117 -3.29 11.08 6.70
CA ASP A 117 -2.92 11.71 7.97
C ASP A 117 -1.92 10.88 8.77
N LEU A 118 -2.05 9.54 8.76
CA LEU A 118 -1.09 8.64 9.41
C LEU A 118 0.26 8.62 8.71
N LEU A 119 0.27 8.66 7.37
CA LEU A 119 1.51 8.72 6.58
C LEU A 119 2.29 10.02 6.84
N ASP A 120 1.59 11.15 6.94
CA ASP A 120 2.20 12.44 7.28
C ASP A 120 2.78 12.42 8.71
N GLN A 121 2.04 11.87 9.68
CA GLN A 121 2.51 11.71 11.05
C GLN A 121 3.73 10.77 11.16
N ALA A 122 3.72 9.66 10.44
CA ALA A 122 4.85 8.72 10.39
C ALA A 122 6.10 9.37 9.79
N GLN A 123 5.93 10.17 8.73
CA GLN A 123 7.02 10.92 8.10
C GLN A 123 7.67 11.91 9.07
N ARG A 124 6.87 12.66 9.84
CA ARG A 124 7.37 13.59 10.87
C ARG A 124 8.14 12.90 12.00
N SER A 125 7.85 11.61 12.20
CA SER A 125 8.50 10.78 13.22
C SER A 125 9.75 10.07 12.69
N ALA A 126 10.16 10.31 11.44
CA ALA A 126 11.28 9.64 10.75
C ALA A 126 11.21 8.10 10.80
N SER A 127 10.00 7.54 10.86
CA SER A 127 9.79 6.09 10.81
C SER A 127 9.80 5.63 9.36
N ASN A 128 10.61 4.63 9.05
CA ASN A 128 10.62 3.98 7.74
C ASN A 128 10.44 2.48 7.92
N THR A 129 9.24 1.99 7.61
CA THR A 129 8.90 0.56 7.62
C THR A 129 8.48 0.13 6.22
N LEU A 130 8.59 -1.17 5.93
CA LEU A 130 8.13 -1.70 4.64
C LEU A 130 6.62 -1.46 4.45
N HIS A 131 5.82 -1.61 5.52
CA HIS A 131 4.39 -1.31 5.50
C HIS A 131 4.10 0.15 5.16
N LEU A 132 4.93 1.09 5.63
CA LEU A 132 4.77 2.50 5.30
C LEU A 132 5.00 2.77 3.81
N ILE A 133 5.99 2.09 3.20
CA ILE A 133 6.24 2.18 1.75
C ILE A 133 5.05 1.58 0.98
N GLN A 134 4.59 0.39 1.37
CA GLN A 134 3.45 -0.28 0.75
C GLN A 134 2.16 0.55 0.86
N ALA A 135 1.91 1.17 2.01
CA ALA A 135 0.78 2.09 2.22
C ALA A 135 0.83 3.28 1.25
N ARG A 136 2.01 3.90 1.06
CA ARG A 136 2.17 5.00 0.09
C ARG A 136 1.94 4.55 -1.35
N MET A 137 2.34 3.32 -1.69
CA MET A 137 2.13 2.77 -3.03
C MET A 137 0.64 2.53 -3.31
N ILE A 138 -0.07 1.86 -2.40
CA ILE A 138 -1.51 1.61 -2.54
C ILE A 138 -2.29 2.93 -2.55
N LEU A 139 -1.99 3.84 -1.63
CA LEU A 139 -2.68 5.13 -1.57
C LEU A 139 -2.37 6.00 -2.80
N GLY A 140 -1.14 5.96 -3.30
CA GLY A 140 -0.74 6.61 -4.53
C GLY A 140 -1.53 6.08 -5.72
N ASP A 141 -1.61 4.77 -5.86
CA ASP A 141 -2.39 4.10 -6.89
C ASP A 141 -3.88 4.46 -6.83
N LEU A 142 -4.45 4.55 -5.62
CA LEU A 142 -5.82 5.04 -5.43
C LEU A 142 -5.98 6.49 -5.89
N PHE A 143 -5.05 7.40 -5.58
CA PHE A 143 -5.11 8.77 -6.11
C PHE A 143 -4.96 8.83 -7.63
N TYR A 144 -4.12 7.97 -8.19
CA TYR A 144 -3.95 7.86 -9.64
C TYR A 144 -5.26 7.42 -10.31
N ASN A 145 -5.96 6.45 -9.75
CA ASN A 145 -7.25 5.99 -10.29
C ASN A 145 -8.37 7.03 -10.15
N ILE A 146 -8.39 7.81 -9.05
CA ILE A 146 -9.42 8.86 -8.84
C ILE A 146 -9.15 10.11 -9.69
N GLU A 147 -7.92 10.60 -9.70
CA GLU A 147 -7.58 11.95 -10.17
C GLU A 147 -6.52 11.96 -11.29
N GLY A 148 -5.95 10.82 -11.66
CA GLY A 148 -4.80 10.72 -12.55
C GLY A 148 -3.48 11.18 -11.90
N VAL A 149 -2.53 11.65 -12.73
CA VAL A 149 -1.20 12.09 -12.26
C VAL A 149 -1.27 13.48 -11.61
N THR A 150 -1.59 13.52 -10.32
CA THR A 150 -1.65 14.76 -9.52
C THR A 150 -0.38 15.00 -8.68
N SER A 151 -0.29 16.19 -8.06
CA SER A 151 0.78 16.49 -7.09
C SER A 151 0.76 15.55 -5.88
N ARG A 152 -0.43 15.09 -5.45
CA ARG A 152 -0.57 14.13 -4.35
C ARG A 152 0.02 12.77 -4.69
N PHE A 153 -0.30 12.26 -5.88
CA PHE A 153 0.31 11.03 -6.41
C PHE A 153 1.83 11.14 -6.44
N ARG A 154 2.37 12.20 -7.06
CA ARG A 154 3.81 12.45 -7.17
C ARG A 154 4.50 12.56 -5.81
N TYR A 155 3.83 13.21 -4.84
CA TYR A 155 4.32 13.34 -3.48
C TYR A 155 4.46 11.97 -2.80
N LEU A 156 3.39 11.16 -2.78
CA LEU A 156 3.42 9.83 -2.18
C LEU A 156 4.46 8.93 -2.84
N HIS A 157 4.55 8.97 -4.18
CA HIS A 157 5.53 8.21 -4.93
C HIS A 157 6.98 8.62 -4.59
N SER A 158 7.24 9.93 -4.52
CA SER A 158 8.56 10.47 -4.15
C SER A 158 8.95 10.08 -2.71
N CYS A 159 8.00 10.14 -1.77
CA CYS A 159 8.23 9.71 -0.39
C CYS A 159 8.47 8.20 -0.28
N ALA A 160 7.73 7.38 -1.02
CA ALA A 160 7.94 5.93 -1.08
C ALA A 160 9.33 5.59 -1.60
N ARG A 161 9.77 6.27 -2.67
CA ARG A 161 11.11 6.12 -3.25
C ARG A 161 12.21 6.54 -2.28
N ALA A 162 12.08 7.70 -1.63
CA ALA A 162 13.04 8.17 -0.63
C ALA A 162 13.19 7.14 0.51
N ALA A 163 12.08 6.68 1.09
CA ALA A 163 12.08 5.66 2.13
C ALA A 163 12.70 4.32 1.66
N ALA A 164 12.43 3.90 0.41
CA ALA A 164 13.03 2.70 -0.16
C ALA A 164 14.56 2.82 -0.32
N HIS A 165 15.07 4.00 -0.67
CA HIS A 165 16.51 4.26 -0.71
C HIS A 165 17.13 4.25 0.69
N GLU A 166 16.49 4.90 1.66
CA GLU A 166 16.94 4.91 3.06
C GLU A 166 16.98 3.51 3.65
N MET A 167 16.01 2.64 3.29
CA MET A 167 15.99 1.22 3.63
C MET A 167 16.92 0.35 2.77
N ARG A 168 17.67 0.95 1.84
CA ARG A 168 18.59 0.26 0.91
C ARG A 168 17.93 -0.84 0.07
N LEU A 169 16.64 -0.69 -0.27
CA LEU A 169 15.94 -1.69 -1.09
C LEU A 169 16.55 -1.82 -2.50
N HIS A 170 17.15 -0.74 -3.01
CA HIS A 170 17.92 -0.72 -4.25
C HIS A 170 19.18 -1.60 -4.24
N LEU A 171 19.62 -2.07 -3.07
CA LEU A 171 20.78 -2.95 -2.91
C LEU A 171 20.38 -4.38 -2.52
N VAL A 172 19.09 -4.73 -2.58
CA VAL A 172 18.55 -6.02 -2.12
C VAL A 172 19.17 -7.23 -2.83
N ASP A 173 19.58 -7.05 -4.09
CA ASP A 173 20.23 -8.08 -4.91
C ASP A 173 21.76 -7.95 -4.92
N PHE A 174 22.32 -6.94 -4.24
CA PHE A 174 23.76 -6.73 -4.21
C PHE A 174 24.47 -7.77 -3.32
N PRO A 175 25.54 -8.42 -3.81
CA PRO A 175 26.29 -9.40 -3.02
C PRO A 175 26.92 -8.71 -1.79
N GLY A 176 26.57 -9.19 -0.59
CA GLY A 176 27.01 -8.59 0.68
C GLY A 176 25.99 -7.66 1.34
N SER A 177 24.80 -7.46 0.74
CA SER A 177 23.64 -7.01 1.50
C SER A 177 23.35 -8.05 2.59
N GLY A 178 23.42 -7.61 3.85
CA GLY A 178 23.71 -8.48 4.99
C GLY A 178 22.76 -9.67 5.21
N PRO A 179 23.22 -10.73 5.90
CA PRO A 179 22.48 -12.00 6.10
C PRO A 179 21.27 -11.91 7.04
N GLY A 180 20.78 -10.72 7.35
CA GLY A 180 19.74 -10.50 8.38
C GLY A 180 18.30 -10.66 7.90
N ASP A 181 18.05 -10.53 6.59
CA ASP A 181 16.70 -10.68 6.05
C ASP A 181 16.38 -12.14 5.74
N SER A 182 15.18 -12.59 6.13
CA SER A 182 14.67 -13.87 5.66
C SER A 182 14.50 -13.86 4.13
N PRO A 183 14.57 -15.02 3.45
CA PRO A 183 14.36 -15.10 2.00
C PRO A 183 13.05 -14.45 1.54
N LEU A 184 11.99 -14.62 2.33
CA LEU A 184 10.68 -14.02 2.09
C LEU A 184 10.72 -12.48 2.20
N LEU A 185 11.31 -11.94 3.26
CA LEU A 185 11.42 -10.49 3.44
C LEU A 185 12.25 -9.85 2.32
N ARG A 186 13.33 -10.52 1.90
CA ARG A 186 14.15 -10.10 0.78
C ARG A 186 13.34 -10.04 -0.52
N GLU A 187 12.52 -11.05 -0.79
CA GLU A 187 11.64 -11.07 -1.95
C GLU A 187 10.58 -9.95 -1.91
N MET A 188 9.95 -9.71 -0.75
CA MET A 188 9.01 -8.58 -0.60
C MET A 188 9.68 -7.23 -0.86
N LYS A 189 10.89 -7.02 -0.31
CA LYS A 189 11.70 -5.81 -0.55
C LYS A 189 12.05 -5.64 -2.03
N ARG A 190 12.42 -6.74 -2.71
CA ARG A 190 12.70 -6.78 -4.14
C ARG A 190 11.48 -6.36 -4.95
N ARG A 191 10.31 -6.93 -4.70
CA ARG A 191 9.06 -6.59 -5.42
C ARG A 191 8.69 -5.12 -5.26
N VAL A 192 8.79 -4.59 -4.04
CA VAL A 192 8.57 -3.16 -3.76
C VAL A 192 9.53 -2.27 -4.54
N TRP A 193 10.83 -2.60 -4.52
CA TRP A 193 11.83 -1.84 -5.26
C TRP A 193 11.57 -1.84 -6.78
N TRP A 194 11.32 -3.00 -7.36
CA TRP A 194 11.09 -3.12 -8.80
C TRP A 194 9.79 -2.46 -9.25
N TYR A 195 8.74 -2.48 -8.43
CA TYR A 195 7.53 -1.70 -8.71
C TYR A 195 7.87 -0.20 -8.73
N LEU A 196 8.57 0.32 -7.72
CA LEU A 196 8.94 1.74 -7.66
C LEU A 196 9.79 2.16 -8.86
N ALA A 197 10.79 1.36 -9.23
CA ALA A 197 11.64 1.60 -10.38
C ALA A 197 10.86 1.56 -11.70
N ALA A 198 9.90 0.65 -11.84
CA ALA A 198 9.05 0.55 -13.03
C ALA A 198 8.12 1.76 -13.13
N THR A 199 7.41 2.11 -12.05
CA THR A 199 6.51 3.29 -12.01
C THR A 199 7.27 4.58 -12.30
N ASP A 200 8.50 4.76 -11.80
CA ASP A 200 9.34 5.92 -12.14
C ASP A 200 9.56 6.02 -13.66
N TRP A 201 9.75 4.89 -14.34
CA TRP A 201 9.92 4.87 -15.80
C TRP A 201 8.68 5.29 -16.58
N TYR A 202 7.48 4.91 -16.12
CA TYR A 202 6.22 5.28 -16.76
C TYR A 202 5.79 6.70 -16.42
N VAL A 203 6.13 7.18 -15.23
CA VAL A 203 5.76 8.51 -14.74
C VAL A 203 6.80 9.56 -15.15
N CYS A 204 8.08 9.23 -15.34
CA CYS A 204 9.15 10.18 -15.72
C CYS A 204 8.89 10.94 -17.04
N PRO A 205 8.33 10.35 -18.11
CA PRO A 205 7.96 11.09 -19.32
C PRO A 205 6.92 12.20 -19.08
N LEU A 206 6.12 12.09 -18.01
CA LEU A 206 5.12 13.09 -17.59
C LEU A 206 5.67 14.06 -16.52
N LEU A 207 6.92 13.85 -16.09
CA LEU A 207 7.66 14.67 -15.13
C LEU A 207 8.74 15.44 -15.88
N SER A 208 8.37 16.60 -16.43
CA SER A 208 9.35 17.61 -16.81
C SER A 208 10.37 17.81 -15.67
N SER A 209 11.63 17.45 -15.95
CA SER A 209 12.86 17.96 -15.32
C SER A 209 13.57 17.20 -14.17
N SER A 210 13.28 15.94 -13.83
CA SER A 210 14.18 15.17 -12.93
C SER A 210 14.10 13.65 -13.09
N CYS A 211 14.58 13.12 -14.22
CA CYS A 211 14.88 11.69 -14.35
C CYS A 211 16.23 11.40 -13.65
N ILE A 212 16.22 10.69 -12.51
CA ILE A 212 17.45 10.37 -11.75
C ILE A 212 17.80 8.87 -11.77
N ILE A 213 16.96 7.99 -12.32
CA ILE A 213 17.35 6.57 -12.48
C ILE A 213 17.90 6.32 -13.89
N LEU A 214 18.90 7.08 -14.35
CA LEU A 214 19.71 6.66 -15.50
C LEU A 214 21.17 7.08 -15.34
N SER A 215 21.98 6.17 -14.80
CA SER A 215 23.40 6.03 -15.13
C SER A 215 23.82 4.57 -14.97
N PHE A 216 23.22 3.65 -15.75
CA PHE A 216 23.82 2.33 -15.99
C PHE A 216 23.47 1.84 -17.42
N PRO A 217 24.47 1.42 -18.24
CA PRO A 217 24.30 1.17 -19.68
C PRO A 217 23.75 -0.23 -20.04
N PHE A 218 23.12 -0.97 -19.12
CA PHE A 218 22.75 -2.38 -19.34
C PHE A 218 21.34 -2.62 -19.93
N LEU A 219 20.61 -1.56 -20.31
CA LEU A 219 19.15 -1.56 -20.28
C LEU A 219 18.43 -1.68 -21.63
N ARG A 220 19.03 -2.34 -22.62
CA ARG A 220 18.26 -2.83 -23.79
C ARG A 220 17.74 -4.27 -23.60
N ILE A 221 18.35 -5.02 -22.68
CA ILE A 221 17.96 -6.40 -22.37
C ILE A 221 16.84 -6.43 -21.30
N SER A 222 16.80 -5.44 -20.40
CA SER A 222 15.81 -5.40 -19.32
C SER A 222 14.37 -5.17 -19.75
N ARG A 223 14.04 -4.62 -20.92
CA ARG A 223 12.62 -4.44 -21.30
C ARG A 223 11.94 -5.77 -21.59
N GLU A 224 12.67 -6.72 -22.19
CA GLU A 224 12.18 -8.09 -22.39
C GLU A 224 12.24 -8.92 -21.11
N ILE A 225 13.25 -8.74 -20.27
CA ILE A 225 13.36 -9.47 -19.00
C ILE A 225 12.33 -8.95 -17.98
N LEU A 226 12.01 -7.65 -17.94
CA LEU A 226 11.00 -7.08 -17.04
C LEU A 226 9.60 -7.58 -17.40
N LEU A 227 9.27 -7.64 -18.70
CA LEU A 227 8.00 -8.24 -19.17
C LEU A 227 7.96 -9.75 -18.92
N LYS A 228 9.08 -10.46 -19.07
CA LYS A 228 9.16 -11.89 -18.78
C LYS A 228 9.12 -12.19 -17.27
N HIS A 229 9.75 -11.42 -16.40
CA HIS A 229 9.70 -11.67 -14.94
C HIS A 229 8.38 -11.24 -14.29
N ILE A 230 7.74 -10.18 -14.80
CA ILE A 230 6.40 -9.79 -14.36
C ILE A 230 5.35 -10.84 -14.78
N MET A 231 5.54 -11.55 -15.90
CA MET A 231 4.64 -12.64 -16.33
C MET A 231 5.01 -14.06 -15.85
N VAL A 232 6.29 -14.37 -15.57
CA VAL A 232 6.76 -15.74 -15.27
C VAL A 232 6.82 -16.06 -13.76
N SER A 233 6.38 -15.14 -12.89
CA SER A 233 6.21 -15.48 -11.46
C SER A 233 4.94 -16.29 -11.16
N ASN A 234 4.16 -16.65 -12.20
CA ASN A 234 3.28 -17.81 -12.19
C ASN A 234 4.03 -18.98 -12.81
N ILE A 235 4.54 -19.89 -11.98
CA ILE A 235 4.64 -21.35 -12.18
C ILE A 235 5.63 -21.91 -11.13
N THR A 236 5.09 -22.84 -10.34
CA THR A 236 5.70 -23.88 -9.48
C THR A 236 6.22 -23.54 -8.07
N ASP A 237 5.55 -24.24 -7.14
CA ASP A 237 5.85 -24.66 -5.75
C ASP A 237 5.67 -23.66 -4.58
#